data_AF-A0A3B9PY96-F1
#
_entry.id   AF-A0A3B9PY96-F1
#
_cell.length_a   1.000
_cell.length_b   1.000
_cell.length_c   1.000
_cell.angle_alpha   90.00
_cell.angle_beta   90.00
_cell.angle_gamma   90.00
#
_symmetry.space_group_name_H-M   'P 1'
#
loop_
_entity.id
_entity.type
_entity.pdbx_description
1 polymer ?
#
loop_
_entity_poly.entity_id
_entity_poly.type
_entity_poly.pdbx_seq_one_letter_code
_entity_poly.pdbx_strand_id
1 'polypeptide(L)'
;GIAIPKVAVLTANEKIDEKMPATVDAANLAAMWAKGEIPGCILEGPMTMDVALSRDAAVHKGIDSRIAGEADLFIVPDIEAGNMVGKTLIYCAGAKMAGVILGADYPIIMTSRAENAEGKLNSIALAAAIAR
;
A
#
# COMPACT_ATOMS: atom_id res chain seq x y z
N GLY A 1 -16.06 5.21 5.08
CA GLY A 1 -14.77 4.69 4.57
C GLY A 1 -14.50 3.34 5.21
N ILE A 2 -13.32 2.75 4.94
CA ILE A 2 -12.87 1.52 5.60
C ILE A 2 -12.54 1.86 7.05
N ALA A 3 -13.24 1.25 8.01
CA ALA A 3 -13.14 1.64 9.43
C ALA A 3 -11.80 1.25 10.08
N ILE A 4 -11.29 0.07 9.74
CA ILE A 4 -10.01 -0.46 10.21
C ILE A 4 -9.31 -1.09 9.00
N PRO A 5 -8.60 -0.31 8.17
CA PRO A 5 -7.89 -0.84 7.02
C PRO A 5 -6.76 -1.79 7.44
N LYS A 6 -6.57 -2.83 6.64
CA LYS A 6 -5.47 -3.78 6.74
C LYS A 6 -4.30 -3.29 5.86
N VAL A 7 -3.20 -2.93 6.50
CA VAL A 7 -2.05 -2.25 5.89
C VAL A 7 -0.88 -3.21 5.81
N ALA A 8 -0.46 -3.56 4.59
CA ALA A 8 0.74 -4.35 4.34
C ALA A 8 1.92 -3.42 4.02
N VAL A 9 2.99 -3.48 4.81
CA VAL A 9 4.24 -2.78 4.50
C VAL A 9 5.14 -3.70 3.70
N LEU A 10 5.24 -3.39 2.40
CA LEU A 10 5.79 -4.27 1.39
C LEU A 10 7.32 -4.25 1.35
N THR A 11 7.89 -5.45 1.23
CA THR A 11 9.32 -5.70 1.07
C THR A 11 9.56 -6.88 0.13
N ALA A 12 10.82 -7.12 -0.23
CA ALA A 12 11.19 -8.24 -1.11
C ALA A 12 11.17 -9.61 -0.39
N ASN A 13 11.24 -9.61 0.94
CA ASN A 13 11.10 -10.81 1.78
C ASN A 13 10.63 -10.42 3.20
N GLU A 14 10.15 -11.38 3.95
CA GLU A 14 9.52 -11.20 5.26
C GLU A 14 10.52 -11.13 6.43
N LYS A 15 11.78 -11.52 6.18
CA LYS A 15 12.81 -11.56 7.21
C LYS A 15 13.50 -10.21 7.33
N ILE A 16 13.61 -9.72 8.56
CA ILE A 16 14.39 -8.52 8.86
C ILE A 16 15.86 -8.78 8.54
N ASP A 17 16.43 -7.96 7.66
CA ASP A 17 17.83 -7.98 7.26
C ASP A 17 18.39 -6.55 7.28
N GLU A 18 19.40 -6.30 8.10
CA GLU A 18 20.09 -5.00 8.21
C GLU A 18 20.71 -4.54 6.88
N LYS A 19 20.99 -5.47 5.96
CA LYS A 19 21.48 -5.17 4.61
C LYS A 19 20.37 -4.76 3.65
N MET A 20 19.10 -4.88 4.06
CA MET A 20 17.93 -4.51 3.28
C MET A 20 17.09 -3.50 4.07
N PRO A 21 17.37 -2.18 3.94
CA PRO A 21 16.73 -1.11 4.71
C PRO A 21 15.20 -1.19 4.73
N ALA A 22 14.57 -1.55 3.61
CA ALA A 22 13.12 -1.72 3.52
C ALA A 22 12.55 -2.69 4.57
N THR A 23 13.26 -3.78 4.91
CA THR A 23 12.82 -4.73 5.94
C THR A 23 12.98 -4.17 7.35
N VAL A 24 13.99 -3.33 7.57
CA VAL A 24 14.17 -2.62 8.85
C VAL A 24 13.08 -1.56 9.02
N ASP A 25 12.81 -0.77 7.98
CA ASP A 25 11.78 0.27 7.99
C ASP A 25 10.38 -0.31 8.18
N ALA A 26 10.06 -1.42 7.50
CA ALA A 26 8.79 -2.12 7.68
C ALA A 26 8.61 -2.67 9.09
N ALA A 27 9.68 -3.25 9.68
CA ALA A 27 9.64 -3.72 11.05
C ALA A 27 9.48 -2.57 12.06
N ASN A 28 10.11 -1.42 11.81
CA ASN A 28 9.97 -0.22 12.64
C ASN A 28 8.52 0.30 12.61
N LEU A 29 7.89 0.37 11.43
CA LEU A 29 6.48 0.75 11.29
C LEU A 29 5.55 -0.22 12.03
N ALA A 30 5.80 -1.54 11.93
CA ALA A 30 5.06 -2.55 12.68
C ALA A 30 5.22 -2.39 14.21
N ALA A 31 6.43 -2.06 14.68
CA ALA A 31 6.68 -1.79 16.09
C ALA A 31 5.99 -0.51 16.58
N MET A 32 5.97 0.56 15.79
CA MET A 32 5.25 1.80 16.10
C MET A 32 3.73 1.55 16.19
N TRP A 33 3.17 0.80 15.24
CA TRP A 33 1.78 0.36 15.28
C TRP A 33 1.47 -0.44 16.54
N ALA A 34 2.32 -1.41 16.90
CA ALA A 34 2.14 -2.23 18.11
C ALA A 34 2.18 -1.41 19.41
N LYS A 35 2.88 -0.27 19.42
CA LYS A 35 2.91 0.69 20.54
C LYS A 35 1.70 1.64 20.56
N GLY A 36 0.84 1.60 19.54
CA GLY A 36 -0.31 2.50 19.41
C GLY A 36 0.00 3.86 18.80
N GLU A 37 1.21 4.07 18.29
CA GLU A 37 1.62 5.35 17.64
C GLU A 37 0.95 5.53 16.27
N ILE A 38 0.53 4.43 15.64
CA ILE A 38 -0.23 4.41 14.38
C ILE A 38 -1.60 3.78 14.66
N PRO A 39 -2.58 4.54 15.18
CA PRO A 39 -3.90 4.01 15.50
C PRO A 39 -4.80 3.89 14.27
N GLY A 40 -5.91 3.14 14.41
CA GLY A 40 -6.98 3.13 13.42
C GLY A 40 -6.78 2.17 12.23
N CYS A 41 -5.83 1.25 12.29
CA CYS A 41 -5.59 0.22 11.27
C CYS A 41 -5.08 -1.09 11.89
N ILE A 42 -4.98 -2.15 11.09
CA ILE A 42 -4.16 -3.33 11.39
C ILE A 42 -2.97 -3.27 10.44
N LEU A 43 -1.75 -3.16 10.96
CA LEU A 43 -0.54 -3.04 10.15
C LEU A 43 0.37 -4.26 10.36
N GLU A 44 0.86 -4.84 9.27
CA GLU A 44 1.88 -5.89 9.28
C GLU A 44 2.97 -5.63 8.24
N GLY A 45 4.21 -5.97 8.60
CA GLY A 45 5.40 -5.85 7.77
C GLY A 45 6.63 -6.31 8.57
N PRO A 46 7.73 -6.72 7.92
CA PRO A 46 7.94 -6.83 6.47
C PRO A 46 7.05 -7.89 5.83
N MET A 47 6.39 -7.57 4.71
CA MET A 47 5.48 -8.48 4.03
C MET A 47 5.73 -8.47 2.53
N THR A 48 5.71 -9.63 1.88
CA THR A 48 5.82 -9.68 0.42
C THR A 48 4.46 -9.53 -0.25
N MET A 49 4.48 -9.10 -1.52
CA MET A 49 3.26 -8.86 -2.30
C MET A 49 2.37 -10.12 -2.41
N ASP A 50 2.96 -11.30 -2.62
CA ASP A 50 2.21 -12.55 -2.72
C ASP A 50 1.50 -12.92 -1.42
N VAL A 51 2.14 -12.70 -0.26
CA VAL A 51 1.52 -12.89 1.06
C VAL A 51 0.39 -11.88 1.26
N ALA A 52 0.63 -10.61 0.94
CA ALA A 52 -0.39 -9.57 1.07
C ALA A 52 -1.63 -9.84 0.19
N LEU A 53 -1.45 -10.49 -0.98
CA LEU A 53 -2.52 -10.79 -1.94
C LEU A 53 -3.11 -12.20 -1.83
N SER A 54 -2.45 -13.15 -1.17
CA SER A 54 -2.90 -14.55 -1.09
C SER A 54 -2.65 -15.18 0.27
N ARG A 55 -3.73 -15.63 0.92
CA ARG A 55 -3.67 -16.46 2.12
C ARG A 55 -2.90 -17.76 1.86
N ASP A 56 -3.08 -18.38 0.69
CA ASP A 56 -2.42 -19.63 0.34
C ASP A 56 -0.90 -19.47 0.27
N ALA A 57 -0.41 -18.32 -0.22
CA ALA A 57 1.02 -18.00 -0.20
C ALA A 57 1.56 -17.92 1.23
N ALA A 58 0.81 -17.31 2.14
CA ALA A 58 1.17 -17.25 3.56
C ALA A 58 1.23 -18.65 4.18
N VAL A 59 0.23 -19.50 3.92
CA VAL A 59 0.21 -20.90 4.40
C VAL A 59 1.40 -21.67 3.86
N HIS A 60 1.70 -21.55 2.56
CA HIS A 60 2.82 -22.25 1.94
C HIS A 60 4.19 -21.83 2.51
N LYS A 61 4.32 -20.56 2.89
CA LYS A 61 5.51 -20.00 3.53
C LYS A 61 5.54 -20.19 5.06
N GLY A 62 4.49 -20.75 5.67
CA GLY A 62 4.37 -20.91 7.12
C GLY A 62 4.25 -19.58 7.89
N ILE A 63 3.67 -18.56 7.26
CA ILE A 63 3.49 -17.23 7.82
C ILE A 63 2.12 -17.14 8.50
N ASP A 64 2.12 -16.93 9.81
CA ASP A 64 0.91 -16.58 10.56
C ASP A 64 0.72 -15.05 10.50
N SER A 65 -0.31 -14.63 9.76
CA SER A 65 -0.60 -13.23 9.47
C SER A 65 -2.08 -12.97 9.63
N ARG A 66 -2.45 -11.82 10.20
CA ARG A 66 -3.85 -11.40 10.36
C ARG A 66 -4.42 -10.76 9.10
N ILE A 67 -3.56 -10.38 8.14
CA ILE A 67 -3.96 -9.61 6.96
C ILE A 67 -3.56 -10.21 5.61
N ALA A 68 -2.75 -11.28 5.57
CA ALA A 68 -2.37 -11.92 4.32
C ALA A 68 -3.60 -12.37 3.51
N GLY A 69 -3.58 -12.09 2.20
CA GLY A 69 -4.73 -12.25 1.31
C GLY A 69 -5.82 -11.20 1.43
N GLU A 70 -5.73 -10.27 2.39
CA GLU A 70 -6.81 -9.37 2.77
C GLU A 70 -6.33 -7.92 2.95
N ALA A 71 -5.16 -7.54 2.41
CA ALA A 71 -4.66 -6.17 2.53
C ALA A 71 -5.54 -5.17 1.76
N ASP A 72 -5.92 -4.08 2.43
CA ASP A 72 -6.65 -2.94 1.86
C ASP A 72 -5.69 -1.85 1.32
N LEU A 73 -4.53 -1.72 1.96
CA LEU A 73 -3.52 -0.71 1.65
C LEU A 73 -2.12 -1.34 1.58
N PHE A 74 -1.38 -0.99 0.54
CA PHE A 74 0.00 -1.43 0.33
C PHE A 74 0.94 -0.23 0.47
N ILE A 75 1.84 -0.27 1.45
CA ILE A 75 2.94 0.70 1.57
C ILE A 75 4.14 0.10 0.86
N VAL A 76 4.59 0.73 -0.22
CA VAL A 76 5.76 0.30 -0.99
C VAL A 76 7.06 0.81 -0.37
N PRO A 77 8.20 0.14 -0.60
CA PRO A 77 9.47 0.51 0.04
C PRO A 77 10.07 1.81 -0.51
N ASP A 78 9.83 2.11 -1.80
CA ASP A 78 10.36 3.28 -2.49
C ASP A 78 9.44 3.71 -3.66
N ILE A 79 9.81 4.83 -4.29
CA ILE A 79 9.05 5.42 -5.40
C ILE A 79 9.13 4.56 -6.66
N GLU A 80 10.25 3.90 -6.91
CA GLU A 80 10.46 3.01 -8.04
C GLU A 80 9.50 1.83 -7.98
N ALA A 81 9.43 1.13 -6.83
CA ALA A 81 8.51 0.04 -6.60
C ALA A 81 7.05 0.50 -6.72
N GLY A 82 6.70 1.64 -6.12
CA GLY A 82 5.35 2.23 -6.24
C GLY A 82 4.95 2.52 -7.68
N ASN A 83 5.85 3.13 -8.45
CA ASN A 83 5.62 3.45 -9.85
C ASN A 83 5.45 2.18 -10.69
N MET A 84 6.34 1.21 -10.52
CA MET A 84 6.31 -0.06 -11.26
C MET A 84 5.05 -0.87 -10.94
N VAL A 85 4.66 -0.99 -9.67
CA VAL A 85 3.43 -1.68 -9.26
C VAL A 85 2.21 -0.99 -9.86
N GLY A 86 2.08 0.33 -9.68
CA GLY A 86 0.94 1.08 -10.22
C GLY A 86 0.82 0.94 -11.74
N LYS A 87 1.94 1.05 -12.47
CA LYS A 87 1.95 0.89 -13.93
C LYS A 87 1.64 -0.54 -14.36
N THR A 88 2.17 -1.54 -13.66
CA THR A 88 1.85 -2.95 -13.95
C THR A 88 0.37 -3.22 -13.77
N LEU A 89 -0.24 -2.72 -12.68
CA LEU A 89 -1.68 -2.88 -12.44
C LEU A 89 -2.51 -2.25 -13.57
N ILE A 90 -2.16 -1.03 -13.99
CA ILE A 90 -2.89 -0.33 -15.06
C ILE A 90 -2.73 -1.04 -16.41
N TYR A 91 -1.49 -1.29 -16.84
CA TYR A 91 -1.21 -1.73 -18.21
C TYR A 91 -1.31 -3.26 -18.40
N CYS A 92 -1.09 -4.05 -17.36
CA CYS A 92 -1.13 -5.52 -17.45
C CYS A 92 -2.41 -6.10 -16.83
N ALA A 93 -2.93 -5.52 -15.76
CA ALA A 93 -4.12 -6.02 -15.06
C ALA A 93 -5.40 -5.24 -15.38
N GLY A 94 -5.33 -4.18 -16.20
CA GLY A 94 -6.50 -3.37 -16.56
C GLY A 94 -7.08 -2.57 -15.40
N ALA A 95 -6.28 -2.31 -14.35
CA ALA A 95 -6.73 -1.54 -13.20
C ALA A 95 -7.03 -0.08 -13.59
N LYS A 96 -8.03 0.50 -12.93
CA LYS A 96 -8.38 1.93 -13.10
C LYS A 96 -7.54 2.78 -12.16
N MET A 97 -6.97 3.86 -12.69
CA MET A 97 -6.15 4.79 -11.91
C MET A 97 -6.99 5.87 -11.24
N ALA A 98 -6.67 6.19 -9.99
CA ALA A 98 -7.04 7.42 -9.29
C ALA A 98 -5.89 7.81 -8.37
N GLY A 99 -5.50 9.08 -8.35
CA GLY A 99 -4.39 9.55 -7.54
C GLY A 99 -4.64 10.93 -6.94
N VAL A 100 -4.32 11.06 -5.66
CA VAL A 100 -4.35 12.32 -4.90
C VAL A 100 -3.14 12.38 -3.98
N ILE A 101 -2.67 13.59 -3.70
CA ILE A 101 -1.66 13.87 -2.68
C ILE A 101 -2.41 14.30 -1.42
N LEU A 102 -2.05 13.69 -0.29
CA LEU A 102 -2.59 13.97 1.04
C LEU A 102 -1.53 14.63 1.93
N GLY A 103 -1.95 15.21 3.05
CA GLY A 103 -1.07 15.84 4.06
C GLY A 103 -1.10 17.38 4.05
N ALA A 104 -1.69 18.00 3.03
CA ALA A 104 -2.05 19.42 3.03
C ALA A 104 -3.48 19.62 3.57
N ASP A 105 -3.90 20.88 3.73
CA ASP A 105 -5.27 21.22 4.18
C ASP A 105 -6.37 20.71 3.23
N TYR A 106 -6.05 20.54 1.95
CA TYR A 106 -6.96 20.05 0.92
C TYR A 106 -6.29 18.98 0.05
N PRO A 107 -7.04 18.03 -0.53
CA PRO A 107 -6.50 17.06 -1.48
C PRO A 107 -5.96 17.74 -2.73
N ILE A 108 -4.76 17.36 -3.17
CA ILE A 108 -4.13 17.90 -4.38
C ILE A 108 -4.12 16.83 -5.46
N ILE A 109 -4.64 17.17 -6.64
CA ILE A 109 -4.61 16.29 -7.81
C ILE A 109 -3.36 16.61 -8.64
N MET A 110 -2.49 15.61 -8.81
CA MET A 110 -1.33 15.71 -9.69
C MET A 110 -1.25 14.46 -10.57
N THR A 111 -1.57 14.62 -11.85
CA THR A 111 -1.66 13.49 -12.78
C THR A 111 -0.41 13.37 -13.65
N SER A 112 -0.07 12.14 -14.03
CA SER A 112 0.95 11.91 -15.07
C SER A 112 0.51 12.53 -16.40
N ARG A 113 1.47 13.02 -17.19
CA ARG A 113 1.21 13.50 -18.56
C ARG A 113 0.57 12.42 -19.44
N ALA A 114 0.92 11.16 -19.20
CA ALA A 114 0.37 10.01 -19.93
C ALA A 114 -1.01 9.56 -19.44
N GLU A 115 -1.60 10.23 -18.45
CA GLU A 115 -2.88 9.81 -17.87
C GLU A 115 -4.05 10.13 -18.81
N ASN A 116 -4.96 9.16 -18.95
CA ASN A 116 -6.12 9.28 -19.83
C ASN A 116 -7.25 10.10 -19.17
N ALA A 117 -8.34 10.34 -19.91
CA ALA A 117 -9.46 11.13 -19.41
C ALA A 117 -10.16 10.46 -18.20
N GLU A 118 -10.29 9.13 -18.21
CA GLU A 118 -10.92 8.37 -17.13
C GLU A 118 -10.10 8.46 -15.82
N GLY A 119 -8.78 8.28 -15.88
CA GLY A 119 -7.91 8.38 -14.70
C GLY A 119 -7.90 9.78 -14.08
N LYS A 120 -7.96 10.82 -14.92
CA LYS A 120 -8.15 12.22 -14.46
C LYS A 120 -9.50 12.40 -13.78
N LEU A 121 -10.59 11.91 -14.39
CA LEU A 121 -11.93 11.99 -13.82
C LEU A 121 -12.03 11.25 -12.47
N ASN A 122 -11.48 10.03 -12.40
CA ASN A 122 -11.47 9.23 -11.16
C ASN A 122 -10.68 9.94 -10.05
N SER A 123 -9.57 10.61 -10.40
CA SER A 123 -8.79 11.40 -9.44
C SER A 123 -9.57 12.61 -8.91
N ILE A 124 -10.33 13.30 -9.77
CA ILE A 124 -11.25 14.37 -9.37
C ILE A 124 -12.36 13.83 -8.46
N ALA A 125 -12.99 12.72 -8.84
CA ALA A 125 -14.03 12.09 -8.06
C ALA A 125 -13.52 11.66 -6.67
N LEU A 126 -12.32 11.07 -6.61
CA LEU A 126 -11.67 10.70 -5.36
C LEU A 126 -11.39 11.94 -4.49
N ALA A 127 -10.81 13.00 -5.05
CA ALA A 127 -10.56 14.24 -4.34
C ALA A 127 -11.86 14.86 -3.78
N ALA A 128 -12.92 14.90 -4.58
CA ALA A 128 -14.23 15.40 -4.14
C ALA A 128 -14.87 14.53 -3.04
N ALA A 129 -14.66 13.21 -3.07
CA ALA A 129 -15.19 12.29 -2.07
C ALA A 129 -14.49 12.38 -0.70
N ILE A 130 -13.22 12.80 -0.69
CA ILE A 130 -12.41 12.89 0.54
C ILE A 130 -12.21 14.33 1.04
N ALA A 131 -12.47 15.34 0.19
CA ALA A 131 -12.48 16.74 0.60
C ALA A 131 -13.58 16.94 1.66
N ARG A 132 -13.17 17.42 2.83
CA ARG A 132 -14.05 17.79 3.94
C ARG A 132 -13.77 19.23 4.32
#